data_AF-A0AAW0MMB3-F1
#
_entry.id   AF-A0AAW0MMB3-F1
#
_cell.length_a   1.000
_cell.length_b   1.000
_cell.length_c   1.000
_cell.angle_alpha   90.00
_cell.angle_beta   90.00
_cell.angle_gamma   90.00
#
_symmetry.space_group_name_H-M   'P 1'
#
loop_
_entity.id
_entity.type
_entity.pdbx_description
1 polymer ?
#
loop_
_entity_poly.entity_id
_entity_poly.type
_entity_poly.pdbx_seq_one_letter_code
_entity_poly.pdbx_strand_id
1 'polypeptide(L)'
;MTASTTNYLWSMQDILGQGATASVYKARNKLASKQKVLVMEFCPGGSLLSVLEDPENAFGLAETEFLTVLQCVVQGMNHLRENGVVHRDIKPGNIIRQVGEDGRSIYKLTDFGAARELDDDEKFMSIYGTEEYLHPDMYERAVLRKPHQKSYGVNVDLWSIGVTFYHAAAGTLPFMPYGGPRKNKPTMYKITTEKPTGAIAGVQRVDGGPIEWSYQLPHSCRLSQGLRAQLVPVLAGVLEVDQDKCWGFDQFFTATTNILQRLAVHLFSLQQASEHCVYIHHYSTVSVFLEEISSQTGVPPQQQLLLHLGHELPLEGNMKVVNLPHTSHSAPCCCSATALGTAPVCPSESLSLQSFQLSLTLSQTTVLQRR
;
A
#
# COMPACT_ATOMS: atom_id res chain seq x y z
N MET A 1 -11.19 -10.97 -27.62
CA MET A 1 -11.16 -10.73 -29.08
C MET A 1 -12.04 -9.53 -29.39
N THR A 2 -11.45 -8.40 -29.75
CA THR A 2 -12.17 -7.17 -30.14
C THR A 2 -12.51 -7.21 -31.63
N ALA A 3 -13.71 -7.64 -31.97
CA ALA A 3 -14.19 -7.57 -33.36
C ALA A 3 -14.62 -6.13 -33.70
N SER A 4 -14.26 -5.65 -34.89
CA SER A 4 -14.80 -4.39 -35.42
C SER A 4 -16.32 -4.47 -35.52
N THR A 5 -17.01 -3.38 -35.17
CA THR A 5 -18.47 -3.29 -35.34
C THR A 5 -18.78 -2.42 -36.54
N THR A 6 -20.00 -2.50 -37.06
CA THR A 6 -20.48 -1.73 -38.22
C THR A 6 -20.32 -0.21 -38.09
N ASN A 7 -20.13 0.31 -36.87
CA ASN A 7 -20.01 1.75 -36.60
C ASN A 7 -18.61 2.20 -36.19
N TYR A 8 -17.65 1.29 -36.04
CA TYR A 8 -16.33 1.60 -35.51
C TYR A 8 -15.25 0.70 -36.09
N LEU A 9 -14.22 1.32 -36.67
CA LEU A 9 -12.99 0.68 -37.14
C LEU A 9 -11.94 0.76 -36.03
N TRP A 10 -11.38 -0.38 -35.64
CA TRP A 10 -10.28 -0.44 -34.67
C TRP A 10 -9.09 -1.17 -35.28
N SER A 11 -7.88 -0.66 -35.06
CA SER A 11 -6.62 -1.32 -35.40
C SER A 11 -5.80 -1.56 -34.13
N MET A 12 -5.03 -2.64 -34.10
CA MET A 12 -4.00 -2.85 -33.06
C MET A 12 -2.92 -1.75 -33.08
N GLN A 13 -2.85 -0.94 -34.15
CA GLN A 13 -1.97 0.23 -34.26
C GLN A 13 -2.52 1.47 -33.52
N ASP A 14 -3.74 1.42 -32.97
CA ASP A 14 -4.38 2.53 -32.24
C ASP A 14 -4.26 2.39 -30.70
N ILE A 15 -3.43 1.44 -30.21
CA ILE A 15 -3.16 1.22 -28.78
C ILE A 15 -2.37 2.42 -28.22
N LEU A 16 -2.95 3.09 -27.23
CA LEU A 16 -2.34 4.21 -26.50
C LEU A 16 -1.77 3.77 -25.15
N GLY A 17 -2.08 2.56 -24.68
CA GLY A 17 -1.54 1.96 -23.46
C GLY A 17 -1.98 0.49 -23.32
N GLN A 18 -1.14 -0.35 -22.70
CA GLN A 18 -1.41 -1.78 -22.48
C GLN A 18 -0.67 -2.29 -21.23
N GLY A 19 -1.24 -3.30 -20.55
CA GLY A 19 -0.57 -4.02 -19.47
C GLY A 19 -0.92 -3.45 -18.10
N ALA A 20 0.05 -2.78 -17.45
CA ALA A 20 -0.11 -2.20 -16.12
C ALA A 20 -0.99 -0.92 -16.11
N THR A 21 -1.26 -0.38 -17.29
CA THR A 21 -2.30 0.63 -17.53
C THR A 21 -3.53 -0.03 -18.15
N ALA A 22 -4.71 0.56 -17.94
CA ALA A 22 -5.92 0.16 -18.64
C ALA A 22 -5.66 0.20 -20.16
N SER A 23 -6.15 -0.80 -20.90
CA SER A 23 -5.93 -0.79 -22.35
C SER A 23 -6.77 0.34 -22.97
N VAL A 24 -6.10 1.34 -23.55
CA VAL A 24 -6.76 2.50 -24.18
C VAL A 24 -6.58 2.41 -25.69
N TYR A 25 -7.68 2.45 -26.44
CA TYR A 25 -7.67 2.48 -27.90
C TYR A 25 -8.24 3.81 -28.38
N LYS A 26 -7.55 4.42 -29.36
CA LYS A 26 -8.09 5.58 -30.07
C LYS A 26 -9.25 5.15 -30.97
N ALA A 27 -10.47 5.56 -30.65
CA ALA A 27 -11.60 5.31 -31.55
C ALA A 27 -11.54 6.25 -32.76
N ARG A 28 -11.64 5.69 -33.98
CA ARG A 28 -11.76 6.47 -35.21
C ARG A 28 -13.24 6.53 -35.63
N ASN A 29 -13.73 7.77 -35.83
CA ASN A 29 -14.98 8.16 -36.48
C ASN A 29 -16.30 7.52 -35.99
N LYS A 30 -17.13 8.33 -35.32
CA LYS A 30 -18.58 8.14 -35.31
C LYS A 30 -19.12 8.71 -36.63
N LEU A 31 -19.70 7.88 -37.51
CA LEU A 31 -20.29 8.32 -38.79
C LEU A 31 -21.46 9.33 -38.64
N ALA A 32 -21.90 9.66 -37.41
CA ALA A 32 -22.99 10.58 -37.14
C ALA A 32 -22.69 11.73 -36.14
N SER A 33 -21.50 11.84 -35.54
CA SER A 33 -21.16 13.03 -34.72
C SER A 33 -19.68 13.38 -34.74
N LYS A 34 -19.37 14.69 -34.67
CA LYS A 34 -17.99 15.23 -34.61
C LYS A 34 -17.30 14.99 -33.25
N GLN A 35 -17.91 14.26 -32.32
CA GLN A 35 -17.34 14.05 -30.99
C GLN A 35 -16.28 12.94 -31.03
N LYS A 36 -15.09 13.25 -30.49
CA LYS A 36 -14.05 12.26 -30.25
C LYS A 36 -14.47 11.38 -29.08
N VAL A 37 -14.28 10.07 -29.20
CA VAL A 37 -14.55 9.09 -28.13
C VAL A 37 -13.29 8.26 -27.89
N LEU A 38 -13.14 7.75 -26.66
CA LEU A 38 -12.11 6.78 -26.32
C LEU A 38 -12.80 5.46 -26.00
N VAL A 39 -12.26 4.37 -26.55
CA VAL A 39 -12.75 3.02 -26.25
C VAL A 39 -11.67 2.30 -25.49
N MET A 40 -12.05 1.82 -24.32
CA MET A 40 -11.13 1.27 -23.33
C MET A 40 -11.61 -0.10 -22.89
N GLU A 41 -10.68 -0.85 -22.31
CA GLU A 41 -10.98 -2.07 -21.58
C GLU A 41 -12.06 -1.81 -20.51
N PHE A 42 -13.08 -2.68 -20.48
CA PHE A 42 -14.10 -2.65 -19.44
C PHE A 42 -13.64 -3.52 -18.26
N CYS A 43 -13.42 -2.89 -17.11
CA CYS A 43 -13.09 -3.56 -15.86
C CYS A 43 -14.32 -3.62 -14.95
N PRO A 44 -14.98 -4.79 -14.78
CA PRO A 44 -16.22 -4.89 -14.02
C PRO A 44 -16.04 -4.75 -12.51
N GLY A 45 -14.80 -4.81 -12.00
CA GLY A 45 -14.49 -4.76 -10.57
C GLY A 45 -14.51 -3.36 -9.95
N GLY A 46 -14.93 -2.34 -10.71
CA GLY A 46 -14.97 -0.95 -10.25
C GLY A 46 -13.57 -0.35 -10.09
N SER A 47 -13.47 0.64 -9.20
CA SER A 47 -12.21 1.30 -8.84
C SER A 47 -11.73 0.89 -7.46
N LEU A 48 -10.45 1.13 -7.15
CA LEU A 48 -9.93 1.00 -5.78
C LEU A 48 -10.72 1.89 -4.81
N LEU A 49 -11.24 3.04 -5.26
CA LEU A 49 -12.13 3.86 -4.42
C LEU A 49 -13.37 3.08 -4.00
N SER A 50 -14.01 2.39 -4.95
CA SER A 50 -15.20 1.56 -4.67
C SER A 50 -14.89 0.41 -3.70
N VAL A 51 -13.68 -0.14 -3.75
CA VAL A 51 -13.21 -1.16 -2.79
C VAL A 51 -13.02 -0.54 -1.40
N LEU A 52 -12.47 0.67 -1.30
CA LEU A 52 -12.24 1.36 -0.03
C LEU A 52 -13.53 1.89 0.62
N GLU A 53 -14.57 2.14 -0.18
CA GLU A 53 -15.90 2.53 0.31
C GLU A 53 -16.68 1.36 0.91
N ASP A 54 -16.22 0.11 0.70
CA ASP A 54 -16.78 -1.06 1.37
C ASP A 54 -16.56 -0.96 2.89
N PRO A 55 -17.59 -1.11 3.73
CA PRO A 55 -17.46 -1.08 5.19
C PRO A 55 -16.41 -2.04 5.76
N GLU A 56 -16.14 -3.18 5.10
CA GLU A 56 -15.09 -4.12 5.52
C GLU A 56 -13.68 -3.50 5.46
N ASN A 57 -13.51 -2.46 4.64
CA ASN A 57 -12.25 -1.76 4.40
C ASN A 57 -12.18 -0.39 5.09
N ALA A 58 -13.11 -0.09 6.00
CA ALA A 58 -13.15 1.18 6.75
C ALA A 58 -11.86 1.48 7.55
N PHE A 59 -11.06 0.46 7.86
CA PHE A 59 -9.76 0.58 8.54
C PHE A 59 -8.58 0.15 7.67
N GLY A 60 -8.76 0.19 6.34
CA GLY A 60 -7.80 -0.22 5.34
C GLY A 60 -8.08 -1.61 4.78
N LEU A 61 -7.36 -1.93 3.70
CA LEU A 61 -7.44 -3.21 3.02
C LEU A 61 -6.84 -4.33 3.86
N ALA A 62 -7.25 -5.57 3.57
CA ALA A 62 -6.50 -6.75 3.98
C ALA A 62 -5.08 -6.71 3.40
N GLU A 63 -4.11 -7.24 4.15
CA GLU A 63 -2.69 -7.16 3.80
C GLU A 63 -2.36 -7.73 2.42
N THR A 64 -2.96 -8.87 2.05
CA THR A 64 -2.79 -9.49 0.73
C THR A 64 -3.30 -8.61 -0.41
N GLU A 65 -4.43 -7.95 -0.20
CA GLU A 65 -5.01 -7.03 -1.18
C GLU A 65 -4.18 -5.74 -1.27
N PHE A 66 -3.69 -5.22 -0.15
CA PHE A 66 -2.79 -4.07 -0.11
C PHE A 66 -1.50 -4.35 -0.90
N LEU A 67 -0.87 -5.51 -0.70
CA LEU A 67 0.33 -5.90 -1.46
C LEU A 67 0.04 -6.03 -2.97
N THR A 68 -1.16 -6.49 -3.33
CA THR A 68 -1.59 -6.56 -4.73
C THR A 68 -1.75 -5.16 -5.34
N VAL A 69 -2.35 -4.21 -4.60
CA VAL A 69 -2.41 -2.79 -4.99
C VAL A 69 -1.00 -2.22 -5.13
N LEU A 70 -0.13 -2.42 -4.15
CA LEU A 70 1.25 -1.95 -4.16
C LEU A 70 1.98 -2.45 -5.41
N GLN A 71 1.93 -3.76 -5.67
CA GLN A 71 2.58 -4.38 -6.82
C GLN A 71 2.09 -3.80 -8.15
N CYS A 72 0.78 -3.78 -8.36
CA CYS A 72 0.19 -3.32 -9.62
C CYS A 72 0.43 -1.82 -9.86
N VAL A 73 0.28 -0.98 -8.83
CA VAL A 73 0.49 0.47 -8.94
C VAL A 73 1.97 0.76 -9.21
N VAL A 74 2.90 0.10 -8.52
CA VAL A 74 4.35 0.26 -8.75
C VAL A 74 4.72 -0.14 -10.18
N GLN A 75 4.19 -1.25 -10.69
CA GLN A 75 4.39 -1.66 -12.09
C GLN A 75 3.82 -0.65 -13.08
N GLY A 76 2.61 -0.14 -12.83
CA GLY A 76 1.99 0.91 -13.64
C GLY A 76 2.85 2.17 -13.69
N MET A 77 3.39 2.59 -12.55
CA MET A 77 4.26 3.75 -12.46
C MET A 77 5.61 3.57 -13.12
N ASN A 78 6.22 2.40 -13.00
CA ASN A 78 7.45 2.10 -13.72
C ASN A 78 7.21 2.19 -15.23
N HIS A 79 6.09 1.64 -15.72
CA HIS A 79 5.71 1.75 -17.12
C HIS A 79 5.53 3.21 -17.59
N LEU A 80 4.85 4.06 -16.80
CA LEU A 80 4.73 5.48 -17.13
C LEU A 80 6.09 6.17 -17.18
N ARG A 81 6.96 5.88 -16.21
CA ARG A 81 8.31 6.45 -16.13
C ARG A 81 9.18 6.06 -17.33
N GLU A 82 9.17 4.79 -17.74
CA GLU A 82 9.90 4.27 -18.90
C GLU A 82 9.46 4.94 -20.21
N ASN A 83 8.19 5.35 -20.29
CA ASN A 83 7.63 6.05 -21.45
C ASN A 83 7.66 7.58 -21.31
N GLY A 84 8.31 8.11 -20.26
CA GLY A 84 8.40 9.55 -20.04
C GLY A 84 7.07 10.25 -19.76
N VAL A 85 6.08 9.54 -19.21
CA VAL A 85 4.73 10.06 -18.92
C VAL A 85 4.58 10.38 -17.43
N VAL A 86 3.97 11.53 -17.12
CA VAL A 86 3.49 11.92 -15.78
C VAL A 86 1.98 11.93 -15.80
N HIS A 87 1.34 11.23 -14.86
CA HIS A 87 -0.11 11.04 -14.82
C HIS A 87 -0.87 12.25 -14.25
N ARG A 88 -0.37 12.82 -13.15
CA ARG A 88 -0.88 14.02 -12.45
C ARG A 88 -2.26 13.92 -11.78
N ASP A 89 -2.90 12.75 -11.79
CA ASP A 89 -4.20 12.54 -11.13
C ASP A 89 -4.32 11.09 -10.62
N ILE A 90 -3.24 10.59 -10.01
CA ILE A 90 -3.26 9.27 -9.37
C ILE A 90 -4.09 9.35 -8.08
N LYS A 91 -5.10 8.50 -7.99
CA LYS A 91 -5.99 8.40 -6.83
C LYS A 91 -6.73 7.07 -6.91
N PRO A 92 -7.35 6.59 -5.81
CA PRO A 92 -8.12 5.35 -5.82
C PRO A 92 -9.20 5.28 -6.92
N GLY A 93 -9.82 6.41 -7.28
CA GLY A 93 -10.83 6.46 -8.36
C GLY A 93 -10.27 6.19 -9.76
N ASN A 94 -8.98 6.45 -9.97
CA ASN A 94 -8.27 6.26 -11.24
C ASN A 94 -7.41 4.99 -11.25
N ILE A 95 -7.63 4.10 -10.27
CA ILE A 95 -7.02 2.78 -10.20
C ILE A 95 -8.16 1.78 -10.34
N ILE A 96 -8.31 1.19 -11.51
CA ILE A 96 -9.41 0.26 -11.79
C ILE A 96 -9.04 -1.16 -11.41
N ARG A 97 -10.02 -1.91 -10.91
CA ARG A 97 -9.87 -3.29 -10.46
C ARG A 97 -10.49 -4.26 -11.46
N GLN A 98 -9.74 -5.31 -11.74
CA GLN A 98 -10.18 -6.48 -12.48
C GLN A 98 -9.92 -7.73 -11.64
N VAL A 99 -10.66 -8.81 -11.90
CA VAL A 99 -10.38 -10.13 -11.33
C VAL A 99 -9.68 -10.95 -12.41
N GLY A 100 -8.47 -11.43 -12.10
CA GLY A 100 -7.70 -12.31 -12.97
C GLY A 100 -8.32 -13.70 -13.08
N GLU A 101 -7.80 -14.51 -14.00
CA GLU A 101 -8.28 -15.89 -14.22
C GLU A 101 -8.07 -16.80 -13.00
N ASP A 102 -7.08 -16.48 -12.17
CA ASP A 102 -6.78 -17.15 -10.90
C ASP A 102 -7.60 -16.63 -9.71
N GLY A 103 -8.56 -15.73 -9.95
CA GLY A 103 -9.41 -15.14 -8.94
C GLY A 103 -8.77 -13.99 -8.15
N ARG A 104 -7.49 -13.64 -8.40
CA ARG A 104 -6.82 -12.53 -7.72
C ARG A 104 -7.16 -11.19 -8.35
N SER A 105 -7.12 -10.14 -7.55
CA SER A 105 -7.27 -8.77 -8.07
C SER A 105 -6.10 -8.38 -8.96
N ILE A 106 -6.38 -7.63 -10.02
CA ILE A 106 -5.40 -6.94 -10.85
C ILE A 106 -5.81 -5.48 -10.90
N TYR A 107 -4.93 -4.58 -10.49
CA TYR A 107 -5.17 -3.14 -10.52
C TYR A 107 -4.46 -2.51 -11.71
N LYS A 108 -5.10 -1.51 -12.33
CA LYS A 108 -4.55 -0.79 -13.49
C LYS A 108 -4.75 0.70 -13.35
N LEU A 109 -3.76 1.50 -13.75
CA LEU A 109 -3.91 2.95 -13.85
C LEU A 109 -4.80 3.32 -15.04
N THR A 110 -5.67 4.32 -14.88
CA THR A 110 -6.56 4.83 -15.92
C THR A 110 -6.75 6.34 -15.80
N ASP A 111 -7.49 6.94 -16.73
CA ASP A 111 -7.80 8.37 -16.78
C ASP A 111 -6.56 9.26 -16.92
N PHE A 112 -5.92 9.12 -18.08
CA PHE A 112 -4.79 9.94 -18.52
C PHE A 112 -5.23 11.32 -19.06
N GLY A 113 -6.45 11.79 -18.75
CA GLY A 113 -6.94 13.08 -19.23
C GLY A 113 -6.10 14.27 -18.74
N ALA A 114 -5.43 14.07 -17.60
CA ALA A 114 -4.46 15.01 -17.05
C ALA A 114 -3.01 14.61 -17.34
N ALA A 115 -2.69 13.55 -18.09
CA ALA A 115 -1.31 13.12 -18.26
C ALA A 115 -0.53 13.99 -19.27
N ARG A 116 0.81 14.00 -19.19
CA ARG A 116 1.73 14.67 -20.12
C ARG A 116 3.06 13.94 -20.25
N GLU A 117 3.75 14.16 -21.37
CA GLU A 117 5.14 13.75 -21.57
C GLU A 117 6.10 14.73 -20.86
N LEU A 118 7.27 14.23 -20.43
CA LEU A 118 8.26 15.02 -19.68
C LEU A 118 8.97 16.10 -20.51
N ASP A 119 9.07 15.89 -21.84
CA ASP A 119 9.75 16.80 -22.77
C ASP A 119 8.84 17.94 -23.28
N ASP A 120 7.58 17.98 -22.81
CA ASP A 120 6.64 19.05 -23.16
C ASP A 120 7.01 20.35 -22.39
N ASP A 121 7.66 21.29 -23.08
CA ASP A 121 8.04 22.63 -22.57
C ASP A 121 6.85 23.52 -22.17
N GLU A 122 5.61 23.04 -22.38
CA GLU A 122 4.41 23.73 -21.90
C GLU A 122 4.36 23.74 -20.37
N LYS A 123 4.60 24.93 -19.80
CA LYS A 123 4.30 25.25 -18.40
C LYS A 123 2.90 24.72 -18.05
N PHE A 124 2.83 23.89 -17.00
CA PHE A 124 1.64 23.25 -16.42
C PHE A 124 0.47 24.24 -16.19
N MET A 125 -0.30 24.59 -17.21
CA MET A 125 -1.31 25.67 -17.11
C MET A 125 -2.69 25.19 -16.67
N SER A 126 -2.96 23.90 -16.75
CA SER A 126 -4.30 23.33 -16.61
C SER A 126 -4.56 22.78 -15.20
N ILE A 127 -5.69 23.18 -14.61
CA ILE A 127 -6.15 22.79 -13.28
C ILE A 127 -6.85 21.43 -13.37
N TYR A 128 -6.18 20.36 -12.95
CA TYR A 128 -6.76 19.01 -12.89
C TYR A 128 -6.36 18.34 -11.57
N GLY A 129 -7.23 17.45 -11.08
CA GLY A 129 -6.96 16.58 -9.93
C GLY A 129 -8.05 16.58 -8.87
N THR A 130 -8.13 15.50 -8.10
CA THR A 130 -8.94 15.45 -6.87
C THR A 130 -8.17 16.08 -5.72
N GLU A 131 -8.69 17.17 -5.15
CA GLU A 131 -8.00 18.10 -4.24
C GLU A 131 -7.29 17.41 -3.06
N GLU A 132 -7.83 16.30 -2.57
CA GLU A 132 -7.31 15.51 -1.44
C GLU A 132 -5.98 14.77 -1.72
N TYR A 133 -5.65 14.53 -2.99
CA TYR A 133 -4.49 13.74 -3.43
C TYR A 133 -3.40 14.60 -4.09
N LEU A 134 -3.63 15.90 -4.23
CA LEU A 134 -2.72 16.81 -4.91
C LEU A 134 -1.49 17.13 -4.07
N HIS A 135 -0.33 17.17 -4.74
CA HIS A 135 0.88 17.75 -4.19
C HIS A 135 0.65 19.22 -3.77
N PRO A 136 1.27 19.74 -2.70
CA PRO A 136 0.94 21.07 -2.17
C PRO A 136 1.17 22.20 -3.17
N ASP A 137 2.23 22.15 -3.97
CA ASP A 137 2.47 23.14 -5.04
C ASP A 137 1.38 23.10 -6.12
N MET A 138 0.83 21.91 -6.41
CA MET A 138 -0.29 21.79 -7.34
C MET A 138 -1.56 22.32 -6.69
N TYR A 139 -1.77 22.04 -5.40
CA TYR A 139 -2.92 22.53 -4.63
C TYR A 139 -2.96 24.06 -4.57
N GLU A 140 -1.83 24.73 -4.34
CA GLU A 140 -1.78 26.20 -4.28
C GLU A 140 -2.25 26.85 -5.58
N ARG A 141 -1.81 26.31 -6.72
CA ARG A 141 -2.20 26.82 -8.04
C ARG A 141 -3.61 26.42 -8.43
N ALA A 142 -3.94 25.14 -8.31
CA ALA A 142 -5.19 24.56 -8.78
C ALA A 142 -6.39 24.98 -7.93
N VAL A 143 -6.21 24.98 -6.61
CA VAL A 143 -7.28 25.14 -5.64
C VAL A 143 -7.31 26.53 -5.04
N LEU A 144 -6.15 27.08 -4.64
CA LEU A 144 -6.07 28.43 -4.08
C LEU A 144 -5.92 29.53 -5.16
N ARG A 145 -5.74 29.15 -6.43
CA ARG A 145 -5.62 30.05 -7.60
C ARG A 145 -4.55 31.13 -7.45
N LYS A 146 -3.46 30.83 -6.73
CA LYS A 146 -2.35 31.76 -6.59
C LYS A 146 -1.36 31.58 -7.76
N PRO A 147 -0.82 32.68 -8.31
CA PRO A 147 0.23 32.60 -9.32
C PRO A 147 1.52 32.10 -8.69
N HIS A 148 1.99 30.92 -9.10
CA HIS A 148 3.24 30.33 -8.61
C HIS A 148 4.24 30.18 -9.77
N GLN A 149 5.51 30.51 -9.51
CA GLN A 149 6.60 30.56 -10.51
C GLN A 149 7.48 29.30 -10.57
N LYS A 150 7.32 28.34 -9.65
CA LYS A 150 8.14 27.11 -9.62
C LYS A 150 7.68 26.10 -10.68
N SER A 151 8.64 25.48 -11.35
CA SER A 151 8.40 24.30 -12.18
C SER A 151 7.99 23.12 -11.29
N TYR A 152 6.94 22.41 -11.68
CA TYR A 152 6.53 21.20 -10.96
C TYR A 152 7.59 20.11 -11.15
N GLY A 153 7.96 19.46 -10.05
CA GLY A 153 8.83 18.29 -10.11
C GLY A 153 8.08 17.08 -10.68
N VAL A 154 8.83 16.16 -11.27
CA VAL A 154 8.34 14.83 -11.68
C VAL A 154 7.76 14.02 -10.50
N ASN A 155 8.01 14.45 -9.26
CA ASN A 155 7.61 13.78 -8.03
C ASN A 155 6.13 14.02 -7.62
N VAL A 156 5.35 14.78 -8.39
CA VAL A 156 3.92 15.01 -8.08
C VAL A 156 3.12 13.70 -8.00
N ASP A 157 3.44 12.75 -8.88
CA ASP A 157 2.80 11.43 -8.88
C ASP A 157 3.19 10.61 -7.64
N LEU A 158 4.44 10.74 -7.16
CA LEU A 158 4.90 10.07 -5.94
C LEU A 158 4.11 10.53 -4.70
N TRP A 159 3.81 11.82 -4.60
CA TRP A 159 2.94 12.33 -3.54
C TRP A 159 1.54 11.71 -3.61
N SER A 160 0.92 11.75 -4.78
CA SER A 160 -0.43 11.21 -5.00
C SER A 160 -0.50 9.70 -4.72
N ILE A 161 0.55 8.95 -5.07
CA ILE A 161 0.72 7.54 -4.71
C ILE A 161 0.87 7.38 -3.20
N GLY A 162 1.67 8.20 -2.53
CA GLY A 162 1.82 8.19 -1.08
C GLY A 162 0.49 8.36 -0.36
N VAL A 163 -0.32 9.34 -0.78
CA VAL A 163 -1.66 9.56 -0.23
C VAL A 163 -2.57 8.36 -0.52
N THR A 164 -2.48 7.79 -1.72
CA THR A 164 -3.24 6.59 -2.13
C THR A 164 -2.88 5.36 -1.30
N PHE A 165 -1.59 5.09 -1.08
CA PHE A 165 -1.14 3.96 -0.26
C PHE A 165 -1.48 4.16 1.21
N TYR A 166 -1.37 5.39 1.75
CA TYR A 166 -1.86 5.67 3.10
C TYR A 166 -3.36 5.37 3.20
N HIS A 167 -4.17 5.85 2.24
CA HIS A 167 -5.61 5.61 2.23
C HIS A 167 -5.93 4.11 2.13
N ALA A 168 -5.23 3.37 1.29
CA ALA A 168 -5.40 1.92 1.18
C ALA A 168 -4.99 1.17 2.46
N ALA A 169 -3.96 1.63 3.17
CA ALA A 169 -3.49 1.00 4.41
C ALA A 169 -4.36 1.35 5.63
N ALA A 170 -4.92 2.56 5.68
CA ALA A 170 -5.57 3.11 6.87
C ALA A 170 -7.10 3.29 6.74
N GLY A 171 -7.67 3.18 5.54
CA GLY A 171 -9.08 3.46 5.27
C GLY A 171 -9.47 4.94 5.37
N THR A 172 -8.48 5.81 5.63
CA THR A 172 -8.68 7.25 5.82
C THR A 172 -7.56 8.03 5.15
N LEU A 173 -7.80 9.31 4.83
CA LEU A 173 -6.78 10.19 4.25
C LEU A 173 -5.72 10.60 5.30
N PRO A 174 -4.45 10.80 4.89
CA PRO A 174 -3.38 11.20 5.81
C PRO A 174 -3.52 12.63 6.32
N PHE A 175 -4.08 13.54 5.52
CA PHE A 175 -4.14 14.96 5.83
C PHE A 175 -5.59 15.42 5.92
N MET A 176 -6.03 15.73 7.13
CA MET A 176 -7.44 15.95 7.43
C MET A 176 -7.62 17.21 8.29
N PRO A 177 -7.99 18.36 7.69
CA PRO A 177 -8.38 19.53 8.46
C PRO A 177 -9.75 19.31 9.11
N TYR A 178 -10.06 20.08 10.16
CA TYR A 178 -11.38 20.05 10.76
C TYR A 178 -12.45 20.44 9.73
N GLY A 179 -13.53 19.67 9.68
CA GLY A 179 -14.59 19.83 8.67
C GLY A 179 -14.29 19.21 7.29
N GLY A 180 -13.08 18.69 7.08
CA GLY A 180 -12.68 17.94 5.89
C GLY A 180 -11.97 18.78 4.82
N PRO A 181 -11.16 18.12 3.96
CA PRO A 181 -10.20 18.78 3.05
C PRO A 181 -10.86 19.70 2.01
N ARG A 182 -12.07 19.37 1.56
CA ARG A 182 -12.84 20.19 0.60
C ARG A 182 -13.43 21.46 1.22
N LYS A 183 -13.77 21.42 2.51
CA LYS A 183 -14.40 22.55 3.21
C LYS A 183 -13.35 23.52 3.74
N ASN A 184 -12.23 23.01 4.25
CA ASN A 184 -11.19 23.80 4.90
C ASN A 184 -9.88 23.80 4.09
N LYS A 185 -9.95 24.39 2.89
CA LYS A 185 -8.84 24.47 1.93
C LYS A 185 -7.58 25.17 2.46
N PRO A 186 -7.69 26.30 3.20
CA PRO A 186 -6.50 26.94 3.78
C PRO A 186 -5.77 26.05 4.77
N THR A 187 -6.50 25.34 5.64
CA THR A 187 -5.88 24.43 6.61
C THR A 187 -5.34 23.18 5.93
N MET A 188 -6.00 22.67 4.89
CA MET A 188 -5.45 21.58 4.06
C MET A 188 -4.08 21.96 3.49
N TYR A 189 -3.99 23.13 2.86
CA TYR A 189 -2.72 23.63 2.33
C TYR A 189 -1.66 23.82 3.43
N LYS A 190 -2.05 24.35 4.59
CA LYS A 190 -1.17 24.47 5.75
C LYS A 190 -0.64 23.10 6.22
N ILE A 191 -1.52 22.12 6.38
CA ILE A 191 -1.16 20.76 6.82
C ILE A 191 -0.15 20.14 5.84
N THR A 192 -0.35 20.31 4.54
CA THR A 192 0.53 19.63 3.59
C THR A 192 1.85 20.36 3.36
N THR A 193 1.91 21.69 3.55
CA THR A 193 3.15 22.48 3.37
C THR A 193 3.99 22.64 4.63
N GLU A 194 3.38 22.76 5.81
CA GLU A 194 4.08 22.94 7.09
C GLU A 194 4.36 21.59 7.80
N LYS A 195 4.19 20.48 7.08
CA LYS A 195 4.38 19.14 7.61
C LYS A 195 5.82 18.93 8.07
N PRO A 196 6.05 18.41 9.30
CA PRO A 196 7.37 18.00 9.73
C PRO A 196 7.97 16.89 8.85
N THR A 197 9.30 16.90 8.69
CA THR A 197 10.02 15.80 8.02
C THR A 197 9.72 14.47 8.70
N GLY A 198 9.40 13.46 7.90
CA GLY A 198 9.07 12.11 8.38
C GLY A 198 7.62 11.91 8.84
N ALA A 199 6.84 12.98 9.06
CA ALA A 199 5.42 12.82 9.36
C ALA A 199 4.68 12.31 8.12
N ILE A 200 3.82 11.31 8.30
CA ILE A 200 3.04 10.67 7.22
C ILE A 200 1.55 11.03 7.28
N ALA A 201 1.10 11.64 8.37
CA ALA A 201 -0.27 12.12 8.55
C ALA A 201 -0.32 13.36 9.45
N GLY A 202 -1.34 14.18 9.25
CA GLY A 202 -1.63 15.41 9.99
C GLY A 202 -3.12 15.63 10.11
N VAL A 203 -3.66 15.59 11.32
CA VAL A 203 -5.11 15.70 11.57
C VAL A 203 -5.42 16.86 12.51
N GLN A 204 -6.38 17.70 12.13
CA GLN A 204 -6.93 18.72 13.02
C GLN A 204 -8.29 18.24 13.55
N ARG A 205 -8.37 17.97 14.85
CA ARG A 205 -9.59 17.39 15.48
C ARG A 205 -10.69 18.38 15.79
N VAL A 206 -10.33 19.64 16.02
CA VAL A 206 -11.25 20.71 16.43
C VAL A 206 -10.95 21.97 15.63
N ASP A 207 -11.98 22.79 15.40
CA ASP A 207 -11.83 24.04 14.65
C ASP A 207 -10.81 24.97 15.32
N GLY A 208 -9.89 25.54 14.54
CA GLY A 208 -8.80 26.36 15.04
C GLY A 208 -7.77 25.65 15.93
N GLY A 209 -7.91 24.34 16.18
CA GLY A 209 -7.00 23.56 17.02
C GLY A 209 -5.65 23.27 16.36
N PRO A 210 -4.68 22.72 17.12
CA PRO A 210 -3.40 22.29 16.60
C PRO A 210 -3.56 21.11 15.62
N ILE A 211 -2.57 20.94 14.74
CA ILE A 211 -2.45 19.77 13.87
C ILE A 211 -1.71 18.68 14.63
N GLU A 212 -2.32 17.52 14.77
CA GLU A 212 -1.71 16.32 15.34
C GLU A 212 -0.96 15.57 14.24
N TRP A 213 0.37 15.56 14.33
CA TRP A 213 1.24 14.86 13.38
C TRP A 213 1.48 13.41 13.81
N SER A 214 1.43 12.48 12.86
CA SER A 214 1.79 11.07 13.08
C SER A 214 2.94 10.65 12.17
N TYR A 215 3.81 9.80 12.73
CA TYR A 215 4.97 9.19 12.07
C TYR A 215 4.77 7.67 11.88
N GLN A 216 3.58 7.18 12.21
CA GLN A 216 3.20 5.78 12.16
C GLN A 216 1.78 5.65 11.61
N LEU A 217 1.48 4.49 11.03
CA LEU A 217 0.12 4.15 10.65
C LEU A 217 -0.76 4.00 11.90
N PRO A 218 -2.08 4.30 11.82
CA PRO A 218 -2.95 4.25 12.98
C PRO A 218 -3.03 2.85 13.58
N HIS A 219 -3.29 2.75 14.88
CA HIS A 219 -3.41 1.45 15.56
C HIS A 219 -4.53 0.56 15.01
N SER A 220 -5.54 1.15 14.37
CA SER A 220 -6.61 0.43 13.68
C SER A 220 -6.21 -0.16 12.32
N CYS A 221 -5.03 0.19 11.81
CA CYS A 221 -4.51 -0.33 10.54
C CYS A 221 -4.41 -1.86 10.60
N ARG A 222 -4.93 -2.53 9.56
CA ARG A 222 -4.97 -3.99 9.47
C ARG A 222 -3.66 -4.63 9.01
N LEU A 223 -2.70 -3.82 8.56
CA LEU A 223 -1.39 -4.32 8.14
C LEU A 223 -0.59 -4.77 9.37
N SER A 224 0.09 -5.90 9.24
CA SER A 224 0.99 -6.46 10.24
C SER A 224 2.08 -5.47 10.63
N GLN A 225 2.63 -5.63 11.83
CA GLN A 225 3.76 -4.80 12.29
C GLN A 225 4.94 -4.87 11.32
N GLY A 226 5.27 -6.05 10.81
CA GLY A 226 6.35 -6.24 9.83
C GLY A 226 6.12 -5.43 8.55
N LEU A 227 4.93 -5.47 7.95
CA LEU A 227 4.67 -4.70 6.73
C LEU A 227 4.63 -3.18 7.01
N ARG A 228 4.04 -2.76 8.13
CA ARG A 228 4.04 -1.35 8.53
C ARG A 228 5.46 -0.80 8.68
N ALA A 229 6.37 -1.57 9.27
CA ALA A 229 7.77 -1.19 9.44
C ALA A 229 8.49 -0.96 8.10
N GLN A 230 8.08 -1.67 7.03
CA GLN A 230 8.62 -1.44 5.69
C GLN A 230 7.93 -0.30 4.94
N LEU A 231 6.61 -0.14 5.11
CA LEU A 231 5.81 0.83 4.37
C LEU A 231 5.96 2.27 4.89
N VAL A 232 6.07 2.47 6.20
CA VAL A 232 6.15 3.81 6.82
C VAL A 232 7.33 4.63 6.28
N PRO A 233 8.56 4.10 6.13
CA PRO A 233 9.67 4.81 5.50
C PRO A 233 9.37 5.23 4.05
N VAL A 234 8.69 4.39 3.28
CA VAL A 234 8.28 4.72 1.90
C VAL A 234 7.32 5.89 1.91
N LEU A 235 6.27 5.83 2.75
CA LEU A 235 5.30 6.92 2.90
C LEU A 235 5.97 8.22 3.32
N ALA A 236 6.88 8.17 4.30
CA ALA A 236 7.63 9.33 4.77
C ALA A 236 8.49 9.96 3.68
N GLY A 237 9.10 9.15 2.83
CA GLY A 237 9.95 9.62 1.73
C GLY A 237 9.18 10.25 0.56
N VAL A 238 8.04 9.68 0.19
CA VAL A 238 7.22 10.20 -0.94
C VAL A 238 6.26 11.31 -0.53
N LEU A 239 5.86 11.35 0.74
CA LEU A 239 5.10 12.45 1.33
C LEU A 239 6.05 13.47 1.94
N GLU A 240 7.09 13.89 1.22
CA GLU A 240 8.02 14.94 1.68
C GLU A 240 7.94 16.13 0.73
N VAL A 241 7.82 17.33 1.31
CA VAL A 241 7.69 18.59 0.58
C VAL A 241 9.02 19.30 0.39
N ASP A 242 9.99 18.99 1.26
CA ASP A 242 11.35 19.48 1.12
C ASP A 242 12.01 18.80 -0.11
N GLN A 243 12.29 19.59 -1.15
CA GLN A 243 12.82 19.09 -2.43
C GLN A 243 14.18 18.40 -2.29
N ASP A 244 14.96 18.74 -1.26
CA ASP A 244 16.27 18.13 -1.02
C ASP A 244 16.17 16.78 -0.29
N LYS A 245 15.01 16.51 0.32
CA LYS A 245 14.76 15.28 1.11
C LYS A 245 13.74 14.35 0.46
N CYS A 246 12.91 14.85 -0.44
CA CYS A 246 11.87 14.06 -1.06
C CYS A 246 12.46 12.97 -1.95
N TRP A 247 11.79 11.80 -1.95
CA TRP A 247 12.28 10.69 -2.73
C TRP A 247 12.11 10.93 -4.22
N GLY A 248 13.13 10.52 -4.98
CA GLY A 248 13.01 10.31 -6.42
C GLY A 248 12.42 8.93 -6.76
N PHE A 249 12.11 8.73 -8.04
CA PHE A 249 11.57 7.46 -8.55
C PHE A 249 12.47 6.25 -8.26
N ASP A 250 13.79 6.38 -8.40
CA ASP A 250 14.71 5.25 -8.19
C ASP A 250 14.68 4.74 -6.75
N GLN A 251 14.62 5.65 -5.78
CA GLN A 251 14.48 5.31 -4.36
C GLN A 251 13.13 4.64 -4.09
N PHE A 252 12.06 5.20 -4.64
CA PHE A 252 10.71 4.64 -4.53
C PHE A 252 10.62 3.22 -5.12
N PHE A 253 11.11 3.00 -6.34
CA PHE A 253 11.09 1.69 -6.99
C PHE A 253 11.98 0.68 -6.26
N THR A 254 13.16 1.09 -5.81
CA THR A 254 14.06 0.23 -5.03
C THR A 254 13.41 -0.22 -3.73
N ALA A 255 12.84 0.72 -2.97
CA ALA A 255 12.22 0.41 -1.69
C ALA A 255 10.97 -0.46 -1.86
N THR A 256 10.07 -0.12 -2.79
CA THR A 256 8.85 -0.91 -3.03
C THR A 256 9.15 -2.30 -3.58
N THR A 257 10.12 -2.43 -4.48
CA THR A 257 10.60 -3.73 -4.97
C THR A 257 11.20 -4.55 -3.82
N ASN A 258 11.95 -3.93 -2.91
CA ASN A 258 12.48 -4.62 -1.73
C ASN A 258 11.36 -5.17 -0.83
N ILE A 259 10.24 -4.47 -0.68
CA ILE A 259 9.06 -4.95 0.06
C ILE A 259 8.47 -6.18 -0.66
N LEU A 260 8.23 -6.06 -1.96
CA LEU A 260 7.56 -7.09 -2.77
C LEU A 260 8.39 -8.38 -2.95
N GLN A 261 9.72 -8.31 -2.76
CA GLN A 261 10.62 -9.47 -2.85
C GLN A 261 10.81 -10.23 -1.52
N ARG A 262 10.26 -9.72 -0.41
CA ARG A 262 10.34 -10.37 0.90
C ARG A 262 9.34 -11.52 1.00
N LEU A 263 9.77 -12.60 1.63
CA LEU A 263 8.90 -13.67 2.10
C LEU A 263 8.20 -13.22 3.38
N ALA A 264 6.92 -13.57 3.48
CA ALA A 264 6.16 -13.49 4.73
C ALA A 264 6.35 -14.79 5.51
N VAL A 265 6.87 -14.70 6.73
CA VAL A 265 6.91 -15.80 7.69
C VAL A 265 5.94 -15.49 8.82
N HIS A 266 4.89 -16.31 8.94
CA HIS A 266 3.84 -16.14 9.93
C HIS A 266 4.28 -16.71 11.28
N LEU A 267 4.20 -15.87 12.31
CA LEU A 267 4.63 -16.20 13.66
C LEU A 267 3.49 -15.96 14.65
N PHE A 268 3.35 -16.86 15.64
CA PHE A 268 2.51 -16.64 16.80
C PHE A 268 3.36 -16.56 18.07
N SER A 269 3.34 -15.41 18.75
CA SER A 269 4.02 -15.22 20.03
C SER A 269 3.17 -15.78 21.16
N LEU A 270 3.61 -16.86 21.79
CA LEU A 270 2.87 -17.51 22.88
C LEU A 270 2.79 -16.64 24.14
N GLN A 271 3.83 -15.86 24.42
CA GLN A 271 3.88 -15.00 25.61
C GLN A 271 2.94 -13.80 25.50
N GLN A 272 2.77 -13.27 24.29
CA GLN A 272 1.92 -12.10 24.03
C GLN A 272 0.52 -12.49 23.54
N ALA A 273 0.31 -13.76 23.19
CA ALA A 273 -0.88 -14.25 22.51
C ALA A 273 -1.23 -13.41 21.26
N SER A 274 -0.21 -13.13 20.43
CA SER A 274 -0.32 -12.24 19.27
C SER A 274 0.30 -12.83 18.02
N GLU A 275 -0.35 -12.57 16.88
CA GLU A 275 0.18 -12.89 15.55
C GLU A 275 1.16 -11.81 15.08
N HIS A 276 2.20 -12.27 14.39
CA HIS A 276 3.26 -11.45 13.79
C HIS A 276 3.53 -11.96 12.38
N CYS A 277 4.00 -11.07 11.50
CA CYS A 277 4.37 -11.40 10.13
C CYS A 277 5.76 -10.83 9.87
N VAL A 278 6.74 -11.70 9.72
CA VAL A 278 8.14 -11.32 9.49
C VAL A 278 8.38 -11.26 7.98
N TYR A 279 8.66 -10.05 7.49
CA TYR A 279 8.98 -9.80 6.08
C TYR A 279 10.49 -9.83 5.86
N ILE A 280 10.99 -10.90 5.26
CA ILE A 280 12.43 -11.17 5.16
C ILE A 280 12.82 -11.73 3.79
N HIS A 281 14.00 -11.37 3.29
CA HIS A 281 14.49 -11.90 2.02
C HIS A 281 14.78 -13.39 2.11
N HIS A 282 14.48 -14.14 1.05
CA HIS A 282 14.69 -15.59 1.00
C HIS A 282 16.16 -16.00 1.20
N TYR A 283 17.10 -15.13 0.81
CA TYR A 283 18.54 -15.32 0.96
C TYR A 283 19.10 -14.79 2.29
N SER A 284 18.28 -14.18 3.15
CA SER A 284 18.69 -13.78 4.50
C SER A 284 19.06 -15.01 5.33
N THR A 285 19.92 -14.81 6.30
CA THR A 285 20.28 -15.86 7.26
C THR A 285 19.25 -15.94 8.38
N VAL A 286 19.20 -17.09 9.05
CA VAL A 286 18.33 -17.27 10.22
C VAL A 286 18.72 -16.33 11.35
N SER A 287 19.99 -15.95 11.52
CA SER A 287 20.36 -14.90 12.49
C SER A 287 19.60 -13.59 12.25
N VAL A 288 19.45 -13.15 11.00
CA VAL A 288 18.65 -11.96 10.66
C VAL A 288 17.16 -12.18 10.95
N PHE A 289 16.66 -13.39 10.70
CA PHE A 289 15.28 -13.76 11.02
C PHE A 289 14.99 -13.67 12.53
N LEU A 290 15.89 -14.18 13.37
CA LEU A 290 15.74 -14.13 14.83
C LEU A 290 15.79 -12.68 15.36
N GLU A 291 16.65 -11.83 14.79
CA GLU A 291 16.66 -10.40 15.13
C GLU A 291 15.33 -9.71 14.76
N GLU A 292 14.75 -10.06 13.61
CA GLU A 292 13.44 -9.52 13.21
C GLU A 292 12.30 -10.03 14.09
N ILE A 293 12.35 -11.29 14.56
CA ILE A 293 11.43 -11.77 15.60
C ILE A 293 11.62 -10.97 16.88
N SER A 294 12.86 -10.67 17.27
CA SER A 294 13.16 -9.90 18.47
C SER A 294 12.63 -8.46 18.37
N SER A 295 12.70 -7.83 17.20
CA SER A 295 12.19 -6.47 17.00
C SER A 295 10.67 -6.38 17.13
N GLN A 296 9.95 -7.45 16.77
CA GLN A 296 8.48 -7.50 16.84
C GLN A 296 7.95 -8.03 18.17
N THR A 297 8.61 -9.02 18.76
CA THR A 297 8.15 -9.70 19.99
C THR A 297 8.83 -9.19 21.26
N GLY A 298 10.00 -8.57 21.16
CA GLY A 298 10.83 -8.19 22.31
C GLY A 298 11.58 -9.37 22.95
N VAL A 299 11.48 -10.59 22.41
CA VAL A 299 12.21 -11.76 22.91
C VAL A 299 13.60 -11.81 22.25
N PRO A 300 14.71 -11.71 23.02
CA PRO A 300 16.06 -11.74 22.45
C PRO A 300 16.36 -13.05 21.71
N PRO A 301 17.16 -13.05 20.63
CA PRO A 301 17.46 -14.24 19.84
C PRO A 301 17.89 -15.47 20.65
N GLN A 302 18.65 -15.26 21.74
CA GLN A 302 19.17 -16.33 22.59
C GLN A 302 18.09 -17.01 23.46
N GLN A 303 16.92 -16.37 23.59
CA GLN A 303 15.78 -16.87 24.37
C GLN A 303 14.65 -17.38 23.47
N GLN A 304 14.77 -17.26 22.14
CA GLN A 304 13.72 -17.67 21.22
C GLN A 304 13.71 -19.19 21.05
N LEU A 305 12.63 -19.84 21.52
CA LEU A 305 12.28 -21.21 21.16
C LEU A 305 11.21 -21.19 20.08
N LEU A 306 11.58 -21.68 18.90
CA LEU A 306 10.69 -21.74 17.74
C LEU A 306 10.13 -23.15 17.56
N LEU A 307 8.82 -23.23 17.38
CA LEU A 307 8.07 -24.46 17.17
C LEU A 307 7.32 -24.39 15.83
N HIS A 308 7.25 -25.48 15.09
CA HIS A 308 6.40 -25.61 13.91
C HIS A 308 5.64 -26.93 13.96
N LEU A 309 4.30 -26.85 13.85
CA LEU A 309 3.40 -28.00 13.98
C LEU A 309 3.63 -28.86 15.25
N GLY A 310 3.98 -28.20 16.36
CA GLY A 310 4.20 -28.84 17.66
C GLY A 310 5.62 -29.40 17.88
N HIS A 311 6.51 -29.29 16.89
CA HIS A 311 7.89 -29.74 17.00
C HIS A 311 8.86 -28.56 17.09
N GLU A 312 9.93 -28.71 17.87
CA GLU A 312 11.03 -27.76 17.88
C GLU A 312 11.65 -27.63 16.49
N LEU A 313 11.88 -26.38 16.07
CA LEU A 313 12.49 -26.06 14.80
C LEU A 313 13.99 -25.82 15.05
N PRO A 314 14.88 -26.80 14.80
CA PRO A 314 16.30 -26.61 14.98
C PRO A 314 16.82 -25.65 13.90
N LEU A 315 17.42 -24.56 14.34
CA LEU A 315 17.85 -23.49 13.47
C LEU A 315 19.30 -23.10 13.74
N GLU A 316 20.14 -23.20 12.72
CA GLU A 316 21.51 -22.71 12.75
C GLU A 316 21.56 -21.30 12.14
N GLY A 317 22.30 -20.38 12.78
CA GLY A 317 22.29 -18.97 12.40
C GLY A 317 22.71 -18.69 10.94
N ASN A 318 23.54 -19.54 10.35
CA ASN A 318 24.01 -19.44 8.96
C ASN A 318 23.02 -20.01 7.92
N MET A 319 21.99 -20.77 8.33
CA MET A 319 20.97 -21.29 7.43
C MET A 319 20.25 -20.16 6.72
N LYS A 320 19.78 -20.43 5.50
CA LYS A 320 18.99 -19.47 4.72
C LYS A 320 17.51 -19.62 5.03
N VAL A 321 16.82 -18.49 5.10
CA VAL A 321 15.37 -18.41 5.41
C VAL A 321 14.52 -19.19 4.41
N VAL A 322 14.95 -19.30 3.14
CA VAL A 322 14.27 -20.13 2.13
C VAL A 322 14.12 -21.61 2.54
N ASN A 323 14.96 -22.09 3.47
CA ASN A 323 14.91 -23.45 3.98
C ASN A 323 13.98 -23.61 5.21
N LEU A 324 13.35 -22.54 5.68
CA LEU A 324 12.34 -22.62 6.73
C LEU A 324 11.07 -23.33 6.22
N PRO A 325 10.31 -24.00 7.10
CA PRO A 325 9.03 -24.56 6.72
C PRO A 325 8.08 -23.46 6.23
N HIS A 326 7.21 -23.80 5.29
CA HIS A 326 6.14 -22.92 4.87
C HIS A 326 5.19 -22.64 6.05
N THR A 327 4.83 -21.38 6.22
CA THR A 327 3.92 -20.93 7.29
C THR A 327 2.73 -20.18 6.69
N SER A 328 1.64 -20.14 7.44
CA SER A 328 0.44 -19.36 7.11
C SER A 328 -0.26 -18.92 8.39
N HIS A 329 -1.32 -18.10 8.30
CA HIS A 329 -2.15 -17.76 9.46
C HIS A 329 -2.75 -19.00 10.15
N SER A 330 -3.09 -20.05 9.39
CA SER A 330 -3.63 -21.29 9.95
C SER A 330 -2.56 -22.26 10.47
N ALA A 331 -1.30 -22.06 10.09
CA ALA A 331 -0.17 -22.89 10.49
C ALA A 331 1.09 -22.02 10.70
N PRO A 332 1.09 -21.14 11.73
CA PRO A 332 2.23 -20.27 11.99
C PRO A 332 3.37 -21.05 12.65
N CYS A 333 4.57 -20.45 12.64
CA CYS A 333 5.62 -20.84 13.58
C CYS A 333 5.32 -20.21 14.96
N CYS A 334 5.36 -20.99 16.03
CA CYS A 334 5.14 -20.47 17.37
C CYS A 334 6.47 -20.06 18.00
N CYS A 335 6.53 -18.88 18.62
CA CYS A 335 7.68 -18.41 19.39
C CYS A 335 7.35 -18.38 20.88
N SER A 336 8.25 -18.93 21.71
CA SER A 336 8.22 -18.83 23.17
C SER A 336 9.57 -18.32 23.69
N ALA A 337 9.56 -17.63 24.83
CA ALA A 337 10.78 -17.28 25.54
C ALA A 337 11.21 -18.44 26.46
N THR A 338 12.46 -18.89 26.36
CA THR A 338 13.05 -19.82 27.32
C THR A 338 13.55 -19.06 28.55
N ALA A 339 13.24 -19.56 29.74
CA ALA A 339 13.85 -19.02 30.97
C ALA A 339 15.34 -19.39 30.97
N LEU A 340 16.22 -18.41 31.20
CA LEU A 340 17.65 -18.63 31.41
C LEU A 340 17.84 -19.68 32.52
N GLY A 341 18.23 -20.90 32.14
CA GLY A 341 18.65 -21.95 33.08
C GLY A 341 17.67 -23.10 33.35
N THR A 342 16.54 -23.21 32.67
CA THR A 342 15.69 -24.42 32.77
C THR A 342 15.27 -24.92 31.40
N ALA A 343 15.67 -26.15 31.06
CA ALA A 343 15.10 -26.86 29.94
C ALA A 343 13.57 -26.91 30.10
N PRO A 344 12.78 -26.60 29.06
CA PRO A 344 11.33 -26.75 29.14
C PRO A 344 11.02 -28.23 29.36
N VAL A 345 10.36 -28.54 30.48
CA VAL A 345 9.73 -29.84 30.68
C VAL A 345 8.58 -29.90 29.66
N CYS A 346 8.77 -30.70 28.62
CA CYS A 346 7.69 -31.13 27.75
C CYS A 346 6.60 -31.76 28.63
N PRO A 347 5.33 -31.32 28.60
CA PRO A 347 4.26 -32.11 29.17
C PRO A 347 4.16 -33.38 28.32
N SER A 348 4.74 -34.47 28.82
CA SER A 348 4.52 -35.79 28.27
C SER A 348 3.03 -36.13 28.43
N GLU A 349 2.40 -36.35 27.28
CA GLU A 349 1.13 -37.05 27.07
C GLU A 349 -0.18 -36.34 27.50
N SER A 350 -1.13 -36.34 26.56
CA SER A 350 -2.58 -36.07 26.71
C SER A 350 -3.11 -34.62 26.80
N LEU A 351 -2.49 -33.65 26.15
CA LEU A 351 -3.24 -32.51 25.62
C LEU A 351 -3.45 -32.73 24.12
N SER A 352 -4.53 -33.44 23.80
CA SER A 352 -4.90 -33.73 22.43
C SER A 352 -5.02 -32.43 21.63
N LEU A 353 -4.58 -32.47 20.37
CA LEU A 353 -4.69 -31.42 19.36
C LEU A 353 -6.08 -30.75 19.27
N GLN A 354 -7.13 -31.42 19.79
CA GLN A 354 -8.48 -30.86 19.90
C GLN A 354 -8.56 -29.69 20.90
N SER A 355 -7.85 -29.72 22.02
CA SER A 355 -7.88 -28.64 23.03
C SER A 355 -7.23 -27.34 22.53
N PHE A 356 -6.22 -27.46 21.67
CA PHE A 356 -5.52 -26.32 21.05
C PHE A 356 -6.33 -25.71 19.89
N GLN A 357 -6.96 -26.54 19.05
CA GLN A 357 -7.93 -26.04 18.06
C GLN A 357 -9.13 -25.38 18.73
N LEU A 358 -9.63 -25.93 19.85
CA LEU A 358 -10.73 -25.34 20.64
C LEU A 358 -10.35 -24.00 21.29
N SER A 359 -9.11 -23.82 21.76
CA SER A 359 -8.67 -22.54 22.34
C SER A 359 -8.50 -21.44 21.29
N LEU A 360 -8.04 -21.79 20.08
CA LEU A 360 -7.99 -20.88 18.94
C LEU A 360 -9.40 -20.50 18.43
N THR A 361 -10.35 -21.44 18.44
CA THR A 361 -11.76 -21.12 18.09
C THR A 361 -12.46 -20.32 19.21
N LEU A 362 -12.25 -20.65 20.48
CA LEU A 362 -12.84 -19.94 21.62
C LEU A 362 -12.32 -18.50 21.75
N SER A 363 -11.04 -18.24 21.43
CA SER A 363 -10.53 -16.86 21.37
C SER A 363 -11.20 -16.04 20.26
N GLN A 364 -11.55 -16.67 19.13
CA GLN A 364 -12.32 -16.00 18.07
C GLN A 364 -13.81 -15.84 18.43
N THR A 365 -14.40 -16.74 19.23
CA THR A 365 -15.83 -16.63 19.62
C THR A 365 -16.07 -15.68 20.81
N THR A 366 -15.11 -15.55 21.72
CA THR A 366 -15.29 -14.72 22.94
C THR A 366 -15.23 -13.22 22.64
N VAL A 367 -14.65 -12.82 21.50
CA VAL A 367 -14.70 -11.41 21.01
C VAL A 367 -16.05 -11.08 20.35
N LEU A 368 -16.82 -12.08 19.90
CA LEU A 368 -18.12 -11.90 19.24
C LEU A 368 -19.35 -11.91 20.18
N GLN A 369 -19.17 -12.13 21.49
CA GLN A 369 -20.27 -12.07 22.48
C GLN A 369 -20.12 -10.99 23.57
N ARG A 370 -19.16 -10.08 23.42
CA ARG A 370 -19.13 -8.82 24.17
C ARG A 370 -18.89 -7.64 23.24
N ARG A 371 -19.86 -7.37 22.37
CA ARG A 371 -20.28 -6.03 21.95
C ARG A 371 -21.63 -6.09 21.25
#